data_AF-A0A7V8RHB2-F1
#
_entry.id   AF-A0A7V8RHB2-F1
#
_cell.length_a   1.000
_cell.length_b   1.000
_cell.length_c   1.000
_cell.angle_alpha   90.00
_cell.angle_beta   90.00
_cell.angle_gamma   90.00
#
_symmetry.space_group_name_H-M   'P 1'
#
loop_
_entity.id
_entity.type
_entity.pdbx_description
1 polymer ?
#
loop_
_entity_poly.entity_id
_entity_poly.type
_entity_poly.pdbx_seq_one_letter_code
_entity_poly.pdbx_strand_id
1 'polypeptide(L)'
;MRPDDDLLVRLHDAAHAVHALPSLPPEAYDLPAGYALQREALRRRQASGEQSTGWKVAFAGRAAQERFGIDEPVLGGLTDAMALQPGVAVPLARLIQPKLEIELAFVLGHSLAPGFYSDEDILAAVSEIAPAFEIADCRWQGWRFGVGAFLADNAAAGLYCLGPRVRFTPDLLPRVDYRLECDGVACGEGNVLAREDTPVANLCWLVRRLLADGQCVEAGQVVLSGSLLAPLDIKSAEYRLHMLGMELALVFQR
;
A
#
# COMPACT_ATOMS: atom_id res chain seq x y z
N MET A 1 2.58 -28.92 12.91
CA MET A 1 2.47 -27.65 12.18
C MET A 1 3.65 -26.79 12.62
N ARG A 2 4.43 -26.20 11.70
CA ARG A 2 5.51 -25.29 12.13
C ARG A 2 4.86 -24.08 12.82
N PRO A 3 5.49 -23.48 13.84
CA PRO A 3 4.97 -22.28 14.50
C PRO A 3 4.59 -21.15 13.52
N ASP A 4 5.29 -21.07 12.39
CA ASP A 4 5.06 -20.08 11.33
C ASP A 4 3.80 -20.36 10.49
N ASP A 5 3.44 -21.64 10.30
CA ASP A 5 2.21 -22.03 9.59
C ASP A 5 0.97 -21.67 10.41
N ASP A 6 1.08 -21.66 11.74
CA ASP A 6 0.02 -21.22 12.66
C ASP A 6 -0.29 -19.72 12.52
N LEU A 7 0.76 -18.88 12.42
CA LEU A 7 0.56 -17.44 12.32
C LEU A 7 -0.18 -17.02 11.05
N LEU A 8 0.19 -17.58 9.89
CA LEU A 8 -0.47 -17.23 8.62
C LEU A 8 -1.94 -17.63 8.61
N VAL A 9 -2.28 -18.78 9.19
CA VAL A 9 -3.68 -19.21 9.35
C VAL A 9 -4.41 -18.22 10.26
N ARG A 10 -3.83 -17.85 11.39
CA ARG A 10 -4.44 -16.88 12.31
C ARG A 10 -4.64 -15.49 11.69
N LEU A 11 -3.69 -14.99 10.90
CA LEU A 11 -3.82 -13.72 10.19
C LEU A 11 -4.92 -13.77 9.11
N HIS A 12 -5.01 -14.88 8.38
CA HIS A 12 -6.07 -15.13 7.41
C HIS A 12 -7.45 -15.20 8.08
N ASP A 13 -7.57 -15.98 9.16
CA ASP A 13 -8.81 -16.10 9.94
C ASP A 13 -9.21 -14.76 10.57
N ALA A 14 -8.25 -13.97 11.07
CA ALA A 14 -8.49 -12.63 11.58
C ALA A 14 -9.09 -11.70 10.52
N ALA A 15 -8.54 -11.72 9.30
CA ALA A 15 -9.05 -10.93 8.18
C ALA A 15 -10.48 -11.37 7.77
N HIS A 16 -10.77 -12.67 7.76
CA HIS A 16 -12.10 -13.18 7.40
C HIS A 16 -13.14 -13.03 8.49
N ALA A 17 -12.77 -13.21 9.76
CA ALA A 17 -13.64 -13.04 10.91
C ALA A 17 -13.79 -11.57 11.34
N VAL A 18 -13.05 -10.66 10.69
CA VAL A 18 -13.01 -9.22 11.01
C VAL A 18 -12.68 -9.00 12.48
N HIS A 19 -11.62 -9.66 12.96
CA HIS A 19 -11.22 -9.64 14.37
C HIS A 19 -9.71 -9.53 14.51
N ALA A 20 -9.26 -8.51 15.24
CA ALA A 20 -7.83 -8.30 15.49
C ALA A 20 -7.25 -9.39 16.40
N LEU A 21 -6.03 -9.84 16.08
CA LEU A 21 -5.22 -10.69 16.94
C LEU A 21 -4.57 -9.86 18.06
N PRO A 22 -4.32 -10.46 19.23
CA PRO A 22 -3.47 -9.83 20.25
C PRO A 22 -2.09 -9.47 19.68
N SER A 23 -1.56 -8.31 20.07
CA SER A 23 -0.23 -7.88 19.68
C SER A 23 0.84 -8.86 20.17
N LEU A 24 1.87 -9.07 19.35
CA LEU A 24 3.08 -9.80 19.73
C LEU A 24 4.15 -8.86 20.31
N PRO A 25 5.13 -9.38 21.08
CA PRO A 25 6.35 -8.65 21.40
C PRO A 25 7.00 -8.09 20.12
N PRO A 26 7.58 -6.88 20.13
CA PRO A 26 8.19 -6.27 18.94
C PRO A 26 9.26 -7.15 18.26
N GLU A 27 9.99 -7.94 19.05
CA GLU A 27 11.06 -8.84 18.64
C GLU A 27 10.59 -10.26 18.24
N ALA A 28 9.29 -10.52 18.26
CA ALA A 28 8.75 -11.86 17.97
C ALA A 28 9.12 -12.36 16.56
N TYR A 29 9.23 -11.44 15.60
CA TYR A 29 9.70 -11.70 14.24
C TYR A 29 10.61 -10.56 13.80
N ASP A 30 11.78 -10.90 13.28
CA ASP A 30 12.65 -9.95 12.61
C ASP A 30 12.17 -9.66 11.18
N LEU A 31 12.83 -8.71 10.52
CA LEU A 31 12.48 -8.25 9.18
C LEU A 31 12.58 -9.37 8.11
N PRO A 32 13.65 -10.18 8.04
CA PRO A 32 13.72 -11.33 7.14
C PRO A 32 12.59 -12.36 7.35
N ALA A 33 12.26 -12.71 8.60
CA ALA A 33 11.18 -13.64 8.91
C ALA A 33 9.82 -13.07 8.51
N GLY A 34 9.58 -11.77 8.76
CA GLY A 34 8.37 -11.07 8.34
C GLY A 34 8.16 -11.12 6.82
N TYR A 35 9.20 -10.83 6.03
CA TYR A 35 9.14 -10.95 4.56
C TYR A 35 8.94 -12.40 4.09
N ALA A 36 9.53 -13.39 4.76
CA ALA A 36 9.31 -14.79 4.42
C ALA A 36 7.84 -15.21 4.62
N LEU A 37 7.23 -14.78 5.75
CA LEU A 37 5.82 -14.98 6.05
C LEU A 37 4.93 -14.26 5.03
N GLN A 38 5.24 -13.01 4.70
CA GLN A 38 4.53 -12.23 3.68
C GLN A 38 4.49 -12.94 2.32
N ARG A 39 5.66 -13.39 1.83
CA ARG A 39 5.77 -14.09 0.54
C ARG A 39 4.96 -15.38 0.54
N GLU A 40 5.01 -16.14 1.62
CA GLU A 40 4.21 -17.37 1.75
C GLU A 40 2.70 -17.06 1.79
N ALA A 41 2.28 -16.00 2.49
CA ALA A 41 0.88 -15.55 2.51
C ALA A 41 0.39 -15.16 1.11
N LEU A 42 1.16 -14.35 0.37
CA LEU A 42 0.84 -13.96 -1.01
C LEU A 42 0.78 -15.18 -1.93
N ARG A 43 1.72 -16.12 -1.80
CA ARG A 43 1.72 -17.39 -2.55
C ARG A 43 0.46 -18.21 -2.29
N ARG A 44 -0.02 -18.27 -1.05
CA ARG A 44 -1.28 -18.95 -0.69
C ARG A 44 -2.49 -18.29 -1.34
N ARG A 45 -2.55 -16.95 -1.35
CA ARG A 45 -3.63 -16.18 -2.02
C ARG A 45 -3.65 -16.42 -3.53
N GLN A 46 -2.47 -16.45 -4.16
CA GLN A 46 -2.34 -16.78 -5.58
C GLN A 46 -2.76 -18.23 -5.87
N ALA A 47 -2.37 -19.18 -5.02
CA ALA A 47 -2.79 -20.57 -5.14
C ALA A 47 -4.31 -20.75 -4.96
N SER A 48 -4.99 -19.84 -4.24
CA SER A 48 -6.46 -19.80 -4.15
C SER A 48 -7.14 -19.01 -5.29
N GLY A 49 -6.39 -18.54 -6.28
CA GLY A 49 -6.92 -17.93 -7.50
C GLY A 49 -6.81 -16.40 -7.59
N GLU A 50 -6.36 -15.72 -6.54
CA GLU A 50 -6.15 -14.27 -6.59
C GLU A 50 -5.00 -13.91 -7.53
N GLN A 51 -5.14 -12.79 -8.24
CA GLN A 51 -4.12 -12.30 -9.16
C GLN A 51 -3.33 -11.17 -8.52
N SER A 52 -2.00 -11.17 -8.67
CA SER A 52 -1.19 -10.04 -8.23
C SER A 52 -1.45 -8.85 -9.12
N THR A 53 -1.87 -7.73 -8.52
CA THR A 53 -2.15 -6.48 -9.23
C THR A 53 -1.10 -5.41 -8.98
N GLY A 54 -0.16 -5.66 -8.07
CA GLY A 54 0.89 -4.71 -7.79
C GLY A 54 1.41 -4.76 -6.36
N TRP A 55 1.92 -3.62 -5.91
CA TRP A 55 2.65 -3.48 -4.66
C TRP A 55 2.39 -2.11 -4.03
N LYS A 56 2.70 -1.99 -2.74
CA LYS A 56 2.60 -0.74 -2.00
C LYS A 56 3.82 -0.50 -1.12
N VAL A 57 4.20 0.76 -0.94
CA VAL A 57 5.27 1.18 -0.02
C VAL A 57 4.67 1.55 1.33
N ALA A 58 5.33 1.15 2.42
CA ALA A 58 5.01 1.60 3.77
C ALA A 58 6.29 2.03 4.51
N PHE A 59 6.14 2.87 5.53
CA PHE A 59 7.25 3.41 6.33
C PHE A 59 8.33 4.11 5.50
N ALA A 60 7.90 4.87 4.48
CA ALA A 60 8.82 5.60 3.60
C ALA A 60 9.55 6.76 4.31
N GLY A 61 8.84 7.52 5.15
CA GLY A 61 9.43 8.65 5.89
C GLY A 61 10.33 8.24 7.06
N ARG A 62 11.34 9.07 7.35
CA ARG A 62 12.37 8.78 8.38
C ARG A 62 11.81 8.54 9.77
N ALA A 63 10.79 9.31 10.17
CA ALA A 63 10.16 9.14 11.48
C ALA A 63 9.54 7.75 11.68
N ALA A 64 8.99 7.14 10.63
CA ALA A 64 8.47 5.77 10.69
C ALA A 64 9.61 4.75 10.77
N GLN A 65 10.66 4.94 9.97
CA GLN A 65 11.84 4.09 9.97
C GLN A 65 12.51 4.07 11.36
N GLU A 66 12.74 5.23 11.97
CA GLU A 66 13.29 5.38 13.32
C GLU A 66 12.41 4.70 14.37
N ARG A 67 11.09 4.90 14.30
CA ARG A 67 10.13 4.29 15.23
C ARG A 67 10.19 2.76 15.23
N PHE A 68 10.42 2.15 14.07
CA PHE A 68 10.47 0.69 13.92
C PHE A 68 11.90 0.13 13.89
N GLY A 69 12.92 0.98 14.04
CA GLY A 69 14.32 0.56 14.06
C GLY A 69 14.80 -0.02 12.72
N ILE A 70 14.29 0.49 11.60
CA ILE A 70 14.69 0.12 10.24
C ILE A 70 15.35 1.31 9.54
N ASP A 71 16.11 1.05 8.48
CA ASP A 71 16.89 2.04 7.73
C ASP A 71 16.36 2.27 6.30
N GLU A 72 15.42 1.44 5.86
CA GLU A 72 14.73 1.53 4.58
C GLU A 72 13.21 1.35 4.75
N PRO A 73 12.40 1.75 3.73
CA PRO A 73 10.97 1.46 3.72
C PRO A 73 10.68 -0.05 3.72
N VAL A 74 9.39 -0.40 3.81
CA VAL A 74 8.92 -1.78 3.63
C VAL A 74 7.85 -1.84 2.55
N LEU A 75 7.58 -3.03 2.02
CA LEU A 75 6.58 -3.22 0.96
C LEU A 75 5.51 -4.24 1.35
N GLY A 76 4.34 -4.12 0.70
CA GLY A 76 3.25 -5.09 0.74
C GLY A 76 2.77 -5.44 -0.66
N GLY A 77 2.21 -6.63 -0.83
CA GLY A 77 1.65 -7.10 -2.10
C GLY A 77 0.16 -6.76 -2.24
N LEU A 78 -0.25 -6.37 -3.44
CA LEU A 78 -1.63 -6.10 -3.81
C LEU A 78 -2.19 -7.20 -4.72
N THR A 79 -3.48 -7.50 -4.55
CA THR A 79 -4.22 -8.44 -5.40
C THR A 79 -5.53 -7.86 -5.90
N ASP A 80 -6.10 -8.50 -6.90
CA ASP A 80 -7.40 -8.16 -7.47
C ASP A 80 -8.54 -8.22 -6.45
N ALA A 81 -8.47 -9.11 -5.47
CA ALA A 81 -9.42 -9.17 -4.36
C ALA A 81 -9.41 -7.92 -3.44
N MET A 82 -8.33 -7.13 -3.49
CA MET A 82 -8.18 -5.89 -2.71
C MET A 82 -8.65 -4.65 -3.48
N ALA A 83 -8.84 -4.76 -4.80
CA ALA A 83 -9.20 -3.63 -5.66
C ALA A 83 -10.67 -3.25 -5.49
N LEU A 84 -10.92 -1.95 -5.32
CA LEU A 84 -12.24 -1.34 -5.28
C LEU A 84 -12.50 -0.55 -6.55
N GLN A 85 -13.73 -0.62 -7.03
CA GLN A 85 -14.21 0.25 -8.09
C GLN A 85 -14.60 1.62 -7.51
N PRO A 86 -14.27 2.74 -8.17
CA PRO A 86 -14.71 4.06 -7.76
C PRO A 86 -16.23 4.14 -7.57
N GLY A 87 -16.68 4.87 -6.55
CA GLY A 87 -18.10 5.04 -6.24
C GLY A 87 -18.78 3.83 -5.57
N VAL A 88 -18.07 2.71 -5.36
CA VAL A 88 -18.60 1.59 -4.57
C VAL A 88 -18.52 1.93 -3.08
N ALA A 89 -19.64 1.74 -2.38
CA ALA A 89 -19.67 1.86 -0.93
C ALA A 89 -18.93 0.69 -0.26
N VAL A 90 -18.06 1.01 0.69
CA VAL A 90 -17.27 0.06 1.46
C VAL A 90 -17.91 -0.08 2.86
N PRO A 91 -18.48 -1.26 3.19
CA PRO A 91 -18.98 -1.50 4.53
C PRO A 91 -17.82 -1.58 5.51
N LEU A 92 -17.77 -0.71 6.53
CA LEU A 92 -16.74 -0.72 7.57
C LEU A 92 -16.74 -2.05 8.34
N ALA A 93 -17.89 -2.72 8.44
CA ALA A 93 -18.01 -4.04 9.05
C ALA A 93 -17.21 -5.16 8.33
N ARG A 94 -16.64 -4.91 7.13
CA ARG A 94 -15.72 -5.84 6.46
C ARG A 94 -14.25 -5.64 6.84
N LEU A 95 -13.94 -4.59 7.62
CA LEU A 95 -12.59 -4.13 7.97
C LEU A 95 -12.41 -4.18 9.48
N ILE A 96 -11.18 -4.40 9.94
CA ILE A 96 -10.88 -4.61 11.37
C ILE A 96 -10.64 -3.27 12.08
N GLN A 97 -9.63 -2.53 11.63
CA GLN A 97 -9.21 -1.26 12.21
C GLN A 97 -8.59 -0.40 11.10
N PRO A 98 -9.38 -0.06 10.06
CA PRO A 98 -8.86 0.52 8.84
C PRO A 98 -8.40 1.96 9.03
N LYS A 99 -7.39 2.35 8.25
CA LYS A 99 -6.92 3.72 8.08
C LYS A 99 -6.93 4.10 6.61
N LEU A 100 -7.34 5.34 6.34
CA LEU A 100 -7.35 5.90 4.99
C LEU A 100 -6.04 6.62 4.72
N GLU A 101 -5.44 6.27 3.58
CA GLU A 101 -4.26 6.90 3.03
C GLU A 101 -4.58 7.38 1.61
N ILE A 102 -4.00 8.52 1.21
CA ILE A 102 -4.11 9.05 -0.15
C ILE A 102 -2.75 9.00 -0.81
N GLU A 103 -2.69 8.49 -2.04
CA GLU A 103 -1.43 8.20 -2.71
C GLU A 103 -1.44 8.61 -4.18
N LEU A 104 -0.25 8.73 -4.74
CA LEU A 104 -0.04 8.73 -6.18
C LEU A 104 0.31 7.30 -6.61
N ALA A 105 -0.56 6.66 -7.38
CA ALA A 105 -0.29 5.35 -7.94
C ALA A 105 0.50 5.48 -9.26
N PHE A 106 1.48 4.60 -9.46
CA PHE A 106 2.18 4.42 -10.73
C PHE A 106 1.75 3.11 -11.38
N VAL A 107 1.58 3.09 -12.71
CA VAL A 107 1.20 1.89 -13.46
C VAL A 107 2.29 1.56 -14.47
N LEU A 108 2.84 0.35 -14.38
CA LEU A 108 3.90 -0.11 -15.27
C LEU A 108 3.34 -0.36 -16.67
N GLY A 109 3.99 0.20 -17.69
CA GLY A 109 3.69 -0.02 -19.11
C GLY A 109 4.40 -1.24 -19.71
N HIS A 110 5.54 -1.64 -19.13
CA HIS A 110 6.26 -2.83 -19.54
C HIS A 110 6.94 -3.49 -18.33
N SER A 111 7.18 -4.80 -18.44
CA SER A 111 7.77 -5.57 -17.36
C SER A 111 9.27 -5.29 -17.20
N LEU A 112 9.74 -5.32 -15.95
CA LEU A 112 11.16 -5.28 -15.58
C LEU A 112 11.52 -6.62 -14.96
N ALA A 113 12.51 -7.30 -15.55
CA ALA A 113 13.04 -8.57 -15.05
C ALA A 113 14.16 -8.31 -14.03
N PRO A 114 14.50 -9.28 -13.15
CA PRO A 114 15.57 -9.11 -12.17
C PRO A 114 16.88 -8.61 -12.80
N GLY A 115 17.40 -7.50 -12.28
CA GLY A 115 18.56 -6.80 -12.84
C GLY A 115 18.80 -5.44 -12.17
N PHE A 116 19.83 -4.74 -12.64
CA PHE A 116 20.12 -3.37 -12.20
C PHE A 116 19.50 -2.37 -13.18
N TYR A 117 18.74 -1.41 -12.65
CA TYR A 117 18.06 -0.37 -13.40
C TYR A 117 18.32 0.99 -12.73
N SER A 118 18.56 2.00 -13.55
CA SER A 118 18.63 3.39 -13.08
C SER A 118 17.23 3.91 -12.72
N ASP A 119 17.15 5.04 -12.02
CA ASP A 119 15.86 5.68 -11.76
C ASP A 119 15.19 6.12 -13.08
N GLU A 120 15.98 6.52 -14.08
CA GLU A 120 15.49 6.84 -15.43
C GLU A 120 14.87 5.62 -16.12
N ASP A 121 15.49 4.44 -16.01
CA ASP A 121 14.95 3.21 -16.61
C ASP A 121 13.63 2.81 -15.93
N ILE A 122 13.55 2.93 -14.60
CA ILE A 122 12.33 2.60 -13.84
C ILE A 122 11.21 3.57 -14.20
N LEU A 123 11.50 4.87 -14.29
CA LEU A 123 10.51 5.87 -14.70
C LEU A 123 10.05 5.67 -16.15
N ALA A 124 10.95 5.25 -17.04
CA ALA A 124 10.60 4.89 -18.41
C ALA A 124 9.69 3.64 -18.49
N ALA A 125 9.70 2.79 -17.47
CA ALA A 125 8.79 1.65 -17.34
C ALA A 125 7.37 2.03 -16.92
N VAL A 126 7.17 3.22 -16.35
CA VAL A 126 5.83 3.71 -15.99
C VAL A 126 5.11 4.25 -17.22
N SER A 127 3.88 3.77 -17.45
CA SER A 127 3.01 4.27 -18.53
C SER A 127 2.04 5.34 -18.04
N GLU A 128 1.48 5.16 -16.85
CA GLU A 128 0.40 5.99 -16.32
C GLU A 128 0.59 6.27 -14.83
N ILE A 129 -0.03 7.35 -14.35
CA ILE A 129 -0.23 7.63 -12.93
C ILE A 129 -1.72 7.87 -12.64
N ALA A 130 -2.12 7.68 -11.39
CA ALA A 130 -3.50 7.89 -10.96
C ALA A 130 -3.57 8.37 -9.50
N PRO A 131 -4.61 9.13 -9.13
CA PRO A 131 -4.94 9.32 -7.73
C PRO A 131 -5.39 7.99 -7.13
N ALA A 132 -5.01 7.73 -5.89
CA ALA A 132 -5.36 6.47 -5.22
C ALA A 132 -5.76 6.68 -3.77
N PHE A 133 -6.69 5.84 -3.32
CA PHE A 133 -6.91 5.56 -1.90
C PHE A 133 -6.28 4.22 -1.57
N GLU A 134 -5.47 4.18 -0.50
CA GLU A 134 -5.15 2.95 0.20
C GLU A 134 -5.99 2.87 1.49
N ILE A 135 -6.55 1.71 1.76
CA ILE A 135 -7.23 1.38 3.00
C ILE A 135 -6.34 0.37 3.70
N ALA A 136 -5.45 0.86 4.55
CA ALA A 136 -4.59 0.02 5.35
C ALA A 136 -5.43 -0.58 6.49
N ASP A 137 -5.45 -1.90 6.63
CA ASP A 137 -6.26 -2.60 7.64
C ASP A 137 -5.40 -3.59 8.41
N CYS A 138 -5.17 -3.32 9.69
CA CYS A 138 -4.17 -4.03 10.48
C CYS A 138 -4.79 -5.14 11.32
N ARG A 139 -4.24 -6.35 11.25
CA ARG A 139 -4.76 -7.50 12.01
C ARG A 139 -4.21 -7.56 13.44
N TRP A 140 -3.36 -6.63 13.86
CA TRP A 140 -2.80 -6.55 15.21
C TRP A 140 -3.50 -5.50 16.06
N GLN A 141 -4.05 -5.91 17.20
CA GLN A 141 -4.91 -5.08 18.05
C GLN A 141 -4.27 -3.72 18.38
N GLY A 142 -5.00 -2.65 18.05
CA GLY A 142 -4.63 -1.29 18.41
C GLY A 142 -3.39 -0.77 17.68
N TRP A 143 -3.08 -1.31 16.51
CA TRP A 143 -1.90 -0.95 15.70
C TRP A 143 -0.59 -1.13 16.49
N ARG A 144 -0.52 -2.17 17.33
CA ARG A 144 0.65 -2.52 18.15
C ARG A 144 1.33 -3.76 17.59
N PHE A 145 2.51 -3.58 17.01
CA PHE A 145 3.28 -4.63 16.35
C PHE A 145 4.77 -4.25 16.28
N GLY A 146 5.64 -5.26 16.12
CA GLY A 146 7.00 -5.08 15.59
C GLY A 146 7.02 -5.16 14.06
N VAL A 147 8.15 -4.79 13.44
CA VAL A 147 8.25 -4.72 11.97
C VAL A 147 8.05 -6.08 11.28
N GLY A 148 8.57 -7.17 11.86
CA GLY A 148 8.37 -8.51 11.29
C GLY A 148 6.91 -8.96 11.33
N ALA A 149 6.19 -8.66 12.42
CA ALA A 149 4.77 -8.94 12.53
C ALA A 149 3.92 -8.08 11.57
N PHE A 150 4.31 -6.81 11.35
CA PHE A 150 3.70 -5.94 10.34
C PHE A 150 3.89 -6.47 8.92
N LEU A 151 5.09 -6.95 8.60
CA LEU A 151 5.41 -7.54 7.30
C LEU A 151 4.67 -8.86 7.07
N ALA A 152 4.66 -9.75 8.07
CA ALA A 152 3.85 -10.97 8.05
C ALA A 152 2.37 -10.65 7.79
N ASP A 153 1.92 -9.50 8.29
CA ASP A 153 0.61 -8.93 8.04
C ASP A 153 0.50 -8.15 6.71
N ASN A 154 1.28 -8.53 5.71
CA ASN A 154 1.33 -7.90 4.38
C ASN A 154 1.44 -6.36 4.43
N ALA A 155 2.23 -5.84 5.37
CA ALA A 155 2.37 -4.40 5.61
C ALA A 155 1.02 -3.67 5.82
N ALA A 156 0.06 -4.33 6.46
CA ALA A 156 -1.32 -3.89 6.65
C ALA A 156 -2.07 -3.54 5.35
N ALA A 157 -1.65 -4.04 4.19
CA ALA A 157 -2.42 -3.88 2.96
C ALA A 157 -3.81 -4.50 3.14
N GLY A 158 -4.85 -3.68 2.95
CA GLY A 158 -6.25 -4.07 3.08
C GLY A 158 -6.98 -3.97 1.75
N LEU A 159 -7.37 -2.76 1.36
CA LEU A 159 -8.04 -2.47 0.09
C LEU A 159 -7.37 -1.28 -0.60
N TYR A 160 -7.61 -1.10 -1.90
CA TYR A 160 -7.21 0.10 -2.61
C TYR A 160 -8.21 0.48 -3.71
N CYS A 161 -8.27 1.76 -4.05
CA CYS A 161 -9.10 2.27 -5.13
C CYS A 161 -8.27 3.21 -6.00
N LEU A 162 -8.32 3.02 -7.32
CA LEU A 162 -7.67 3.89 -8.28
C LEU A 162 -8.70 4.78 -8.97
N GLY A 163 -8.38 6.06 -9.10
CA GLY A 163 -9.12 6.96 -9.96
C GLY A 163 -8.72 6.84 -11.42
N PRO A 164 -9.19 7.77 -12.27
CA PRO A 164 -8.83 7.77 -13.67
C PRO A 164 -7.32 7.94 -13.84
N ARG A 165 -6.78 7.29 -14.87
CA ARG A 165 -5.35 7.26 -15.15
C ARG A 165 -5.00 8.33 -16.18
N VAL A 166 -3.83 8.92 -16.02
CA VAL A 166 -3.24 9.82 -17.01
C VAL A 166 -1.87 9.32 -17.41
N ARG A 167 -1.48 9.56 -18.67
CA ARG A 167 -0.16 9.20 -19.15
C ARG A 167 0.92 9.87 -18.29
N PHE A 168 1.90 9.08 -17.88
CA PHE A 168 3.00 9.56 -17.06
C PHE A 168 4.05 10.27 -17.91
N THR A 169 4.47 11.45 -17.46
CA THR A 169 5.73 12.08 -17.84
C THR A 169 6.35 12.71 -16.59
N PRO A 170 7.68 12.65 -16.38
CA PRO A 170 8.30 13.17 -15.16
C PRO A 170 8.04 14.67 -14.89
N ASP A 171 7.86 15.48 -15.94
CA ASP A 171 7.55 16.91 -15.85
C ASP A 171 6.14 17.22 -15.30
N LEU A 172 5.28 16.21 -15.19
CA LEU A 172 3.96 16.33 -14.58
C LEU A 172 4.06 16.45 -13.05
N LEU A 173 5.01 15.78 -12.41
CA LEU A 173 5.10 15.64 -10.94
C LEU A 173 5.09 16.96 -10.18
N PRO A 174 5.84 18.01 -10.57
CA PRO A 174 5.80 19.30 -9.86
C PRO A 174 4.42 19.97 -9.88
N ARG A 175 3.53 19.55 -10.78
CA ARG A 175 2.18 20.10 -10.97
C ARG A 175 1.10 19.25 -10.29
N VAL A 176 1.47 18.19 -9.59
CA VAL A 176 0.51 17.29 -8.94
C VAL A 176 0.27 17.77 -7.51
N ASP A 177 -0.73 18.63 -7.39
CA ASP A 177 -1.32 18.97 -6.10
C ASP A 177 -2.42 17.95 -5.74
N TYR A 178 -2.67 17.81 -4.45
CA TYR A 178 -3.77 17.02 -3.91
C TYR A 178 -4.56 17.79 -2.87
N ARG A 179 -5.85 17.50 -2.77
CA ARG A 179 -6.74 17.91 -1.67
C ARG A 179 -7.69 16.77 -1.34
N LEU A 180 -7.81 16.45 -0.05
CA LEU A 180 -8.74 15.47 0.47
C LEU A 180 -9.87 16.16 1.22
N GLU A 181 -11.10 15.74 0.95
CA GLU A 181 -12.31 16.19 1.64
C GLU A 181 -13.03 14.98 2.27
N CYS A 182 -13.68 15.19 3.41
CA CYS A 182 -14.59 14.25 4.08
C CYS A 182 -15.93 14.97 4.26
N ASP A 183 -16.99 14.48 3.61
CA ASP A 183 -18.32 15.13 3.55
C ASP A 183 -18.24 16.63 3.22
N GLY A 184 -17.36 16.99 2.26
CA GLY A 184 -17.11 18.37 1.82
C GLY A 184 -16.25 19.21 2.76
N VAL A 185 -15.71 18.64 3.84
CA VAL A 185 -14.78 19.33 4.76
C VAL A 185 -13.34 18.94 4.43
N ALA A 186 -12.50 19.94 4.16
CA ALA A 186 -11.08 19.72 3.88
C ALA A 186 -10.38 18.99 5.05
N CYS A 187 -9.69 17.90 4.72
CA CYS A 187 -8.94 17.05 5.65
C CYS A 187 -7.43 17.18 5.48
N GLY A 188 -6.96 17.60 4.30
CA GLY A 188 -5.57 17.88 4.03
C GLY A 188 -5.33 18.22 2.57
N GLU A 189 -4.25 18.93 2.29
CA GLU A 189 -3.85 19.34 0.95
C GLU A 189 -2.33 19.50 0.88
N GLY A 190 -1.78 19.46 -0.34
CA GLY A 190 -0.36 19.63 -0.56
C GLY A 190 0.06 19.30 -1.99
N ASN A 191 1.37 19.19 -2.18
CA ASN A 191 1.98 18.79 -3.45
C ASN A 191 2.77 17.49 -3.25
N VAL A 192 2.76 16.61 -4.24
CA VAL A 192 3.44 15.29 -4.13
C VAL A 192 4.96 15.38 -3.92
N LEU A 193 5.59 16.52 -4.27
CA LEU A 193 7.02 16.75 -4.08
C LEU A 193 7.35 17.49 -2.77
N ALA A 194 6.37 17.96 -2.02
CA ALA A 194 6.58 18.76 -0.79
C ALA A 194 6.91 17.88 0.44
N ARG A 195 7.77 16.87 0.27
CA ARG A 195 8.17 15.89 1.29
C ARG A 195 9.49 15.20 0.92
N GLU A 196 10.17 14.64 1.91
CA GLU A 196 11.46 13.95 1.70
C GLU A 196 11.30 12.60 0.98
N ASP A 197 10.24 11.87 1.30
CA ASP A 197 9.89 10.54 0.80
C ASP A 197 8.97 10.67 -0.41
N THR A 198 9.49 11.31 -1.48
CA THR A 198 8.70 11.58 -2.69
C THR A 198 8.18 10.29 -3.34
N PRO A 199 7.01 10.32 -4.00
CA PRO A 199 6.46 9.16 -4.71
C PRO A 199 7.42 8.48 -5.69
N VAL A 200 8.25 9.25 -6.39
CA VAL A 200 9.25 8.70 -7.31
C VAL A 200 10.36 7.96 -6.58
N ALA A 201 10.89 8.53 -5.49
CA ALA A 201 11.92 7.86 -4.70
C ALA A 201 11.40 6.52 -4.15
N ASN A 202 10.15 6.49 -3.70
CA ASN A 202 9.49 5.30 -3.18
C ASN A 202 9.22 4.26 -4.26
N LEU A 203 8.76 4.68 -5.45
CA LEU A 203 8.64 3.82 -6.63
C LEU A 203 9.97 3.15 -6.98
N CYS A 204 11.04 3.95 -7.14
CA CYS A 204 12.34 3.45 -7.54
C CYS A 204 12.93 2.51 -6.48
N TRP A 205 12.78 2.83 -5.20
CA TRP A 205 13.17 1.93 -4.10
C TRP A 205 12.41 0.60 -4.19
N LEU A 206 11.07 0.64 -4.31
CA LEU A 206 10.25 -0.57 -4.33
C LEU A 206 10.58 -1.47 -5.51
N VAL A 207 10.68 -0.89 -6.72
CA VAL A 207 11.03 -1.65 -7.93
C VAL A 207 12.41 -2.29 -7.75
N ARG A 208 13.44 -1.55 -7.33
CA ARG A 208 14.77 -2.10 -7.09
C ARG A 208 14.76 -3.21 -6.03
N ARG A 209 13.97 -3.05 -4.97
CA ARG A 209 13.82 -4.05 -3.91
C ARG A 209 13.26 -5.36 -4.44
N LEU A 210 12.19 -5.30 -5.24
CA LEU A 210 11.59 -6.49 -5.86
C LEU A 210 12.55 -7.19 -6.83
N LEU A 211 13.23 -6.43 -7.68
CA LEU A 211 14.21 -6.96 -8.63
C LEU A 211 15.40 -7.63 -7.92
N ALA A 212 15.88 -7.04 -6.83
CA ALA A 212 16.94 -7.61 -5.98
C ALA A 212 16.51 -8.92 -5.29
N ASP A 213 15.23 -9.04 -4.94
CA ASP A 213 14.62 -10.25 -4.40
C ASP A 213 14.28 -11.29 -5.49
N GLY A 214 14.70 -11.05 -6.74
CA GLY A 214 14.50 -11.95 -7.88
C GLY A 214 13.08 -11.97 -8.43
N GLN A 215 12.26 -10.96 -8.09
CA GLN A 215 10.89 -10.82 -8.59
C GLN A 215 10.84 -9.91 -9.81
N CYS A 216 10.06 -10.29 -10.83
CA CYS A 216 9.71 -9.39 -11.91
C CYS A 216 8.67 -8.36 -11.43
N VAL A 217 8.74 -7.15 -11.95
CA VAL A 217 7.62 -6.19 -11.88
C VAL A 217 6.93 -6.21 -13.23
N GLU A 218 5.67 -6.62 -13.27
CA GLU A 218 4.98 -6.92 -14.51
C GLU A 218 4.25 -5.71 -15.10
N ALA A 219 4.13 -5.67 -16.44
CA ALA A 219 3.29 -4.69 -17.11
C ALA A 219 1.85 -4.73 -16.58
N GLY A 220 1.25 -3.56 -16.39
CA GLY A 220 -0.08 -3.38 -15.83
C GLY A 220 -0.13 -3.41 -14.29
N GLN A 221 0.95 -3.80 -13.60
CA GLN A 221 0.99 -3.72 -12.15
C GLN A 221 1.00 -2.27 -11.66
N VAL A 222 0.42 -2.10 -10.48
CA VAL A 222 0.27 -0.82 -9.79
C VAL A 222 1.30 -0.72 -8.67
N VAL A 223 1.89 0.45 -8.48
CA VAL A 223 2.70 0.78 -7.30
C VAL A 223 2.05 1.93 -6.56
N LEU A 224 1.56 1.65 -5.36
CA LEU A 224 1.13 2.66 -4.40
C LEU A 224 2.37 3.21 -3.69
N SER A 225 2.64 4.50 -3.88
CA SER A 225 3.94 5.12 -3.59
C SER A 225 4.17 5.53 -2.14
N GLY A 226 3.24 5.25 -1.23
CA GLY A 226 3.23 5.70 0.16
C GLY A 226 2.36 6.94 0.39
N SER A 227 1.74 6.99 1.57
CA SER A 227 0.75 8.00 1.96
C SER A 227 1.24 9.45 1.90
N LEU A 228 0.47 10.29 1.21
CA LEU A 228 0.69 11.72 1.05
C LEU A 228 0.30 12.54 2.30
N LEU A 229 -0.52 11.97 3.18
CA LEU A 229 -0.91 12.55 4.47
C LEU A 229 -0.62 11.57 5.62
N ALA A 230 -0.71 12.04 6.86
CA ALA A 230 -0.77 11.13 7.99
C ALA A 230 -2.02 10.23 7.85
N PRO A 231 -1.92 8.89 8.06
CA PRO A 231 -3.05 7.99 7.90
C PRO A 231 -4.23 8.39 8.80
N LEU A 232 -5.43 8.47 8.22
CA LEU A 232 -6.62 8.99 8.88
C LEU A 232 -7.51 7.84 9.38
N ASP A 233 -8.12 8.02 10.56
CA ASP A 233 -9.19 7.12 11.00
C ASP A 233 -10.42 7.30 10.09
N ILE A 234 -11.00 6.17 9.66
CA ILE A 234 -12.12 6.16 8.72
C ILE A 234 -13.44 6.34 9.47
N LYS A 235 -14.27 7.26 8.98
CA LYS A 235 -15.65 7.47 9.43
C LYS A 235 -16.61 6.97 8.36
N SER A 236 -17.86 6.71 8.77
CA SER A 236 -18.95 6.51 7.80
C SER A 236 -19.26 7.86 7.15
N ALA A 237 -18.64 8.10 6.00
CA ALA A 237 -18.63 9.36 5.27
C ALA A 237 -18.23 9.12 3.81
N GLU A 238 -18.40 10.13 2.98
CA GLU A 238 -17.79 10.18 1.66
C GLU A 238 -16.46 10.93 1.71
N TYR A 239 -15.41 10.31 1.16
CA TYR A 239 -14.11 10.93 0.98
C TYR A 239 -13.89 11.25 -0.49
N ARG A 240 -13.46 12.47 -0.79
CA ARG A 240 -13.14 12.94 -2.14
C ARG A 240 -11.69 13.39 -2.22
N LEU A 241 -10.91 12.70 -3.04
CA LEU A 241 -9.54 13.06 -3.38
C LEU A 241 -9.53 13.81 -4.69
N HIS A 242 -9.14 15.07 -4.65
CA HIS A 242 -8.84 15.89 -5.82
C HIS A 242 -7.34 15.82 -6.08
N MET A 243 -6.94 15.31 -7.24
CA MET A 243 -5.53 15.21 -7.63
C MET A 243 -5.45 15.01 -9.15
N LEU A 244 -4.38 15.49 -9.78
CA LEU A 244 -4.19 15.40 -11.25
C LEU A 244 -5.33 16.08 -12.05
N GLY A 245 -5.98 17.10 -11.47
CA GLY A 245 -7.14 17.75 -12.08
C GLY A 245 -8.41 16.88 -12.14
N MET A 246 -8.42 15.76 -11.41
CA MET A 246 -9.51 14.78 -11.37
C MET A 246 -10.04 14.63 -9.95
N GLU A 247 -11.18 13.99 -9.83
CA GLU A 247 -11.78 13.61 -8.54
C GLU A 247 -11.92 12.09 -8.45
N LEU A 248 -11.51 11.53 -7.31
CA LEU A 248 -11.76 10.15 -6.91
C LEU A 248 -12.59 10.17 -5.63
N ALA A 249 -13.78 9.57 -5.66
CA ALA A 249 -14.67 9.47 -4.52
C ALA A 249 -14.77 8.03 -4.00
N LEU A 250 -14.76 7.88 -2.67
CA LEU A 250 -14.96 6.61 -1.97
C LEU A 250 -15.89 6.80 -0.77
N VAL A 251 -16.91 5.96 -0.65
CA VAL A 251 -17.93 6.06 0.41
C VAL A 251 -17.72 4.92 1.40
N PHE A 252 -17.67 5.25 2.69
CA PHE A 252 -17.68 4.26 3.77
C PHE A 252 -19.03 4.26 4.49
N GLN A 253 -19.55 3.08 4.77
CA GLN A 253 -20.84 2.88 5.45
C GLN A 253 -20.68 1.97 6.65
N ARG A 254 -21.55 2.11 7.66
CA ARG A 254 -21.56 1.20 8.82
C ARG A 254 -22.03 -0.19 8.45
#